data_AF-A0A974UVT1-F1
#
_entry.id   AF-A0A974UVT1-F1
#
_cell.length_a   1.000
_cell.length_b   1.000
_cell.length_c   1.000
_cell.angle_alpha   90.00
_cell.angle_beta   90.00
_cell.angle_gamma   90.00
#
_symmetry.space_group_name_H-M   'P 1'
#
loop_
_entity.id
_entity.type
_entity.pdbx_description
1 polymer ?
#
loop_
_entity_poly.entity_id
_entity_poly.type
_entity_poly.pdbx_seq_one_letter_code
_entity_poly.pdbx_strand_id
1 'polypeptide(L)'
;MSAPTRRTARTGAAAVVAAVAAIAVACGGGAGGGQNGQTPSPTPAPTASPTAGETSTECAAVSSATRNLTSQVQALVAGQTSREQVATAGRDLAAALDAARDTLGPNARAGLDAAGAAVGQLETALTTQPLDTAAVRSAAGQVAASVRSVLDVCGGSTSTTSTTP
;
A
#
# COMPACT_ATOMS: atom_id res chain seq x y z
N MET A 1 -44.81 -22.02 -26.81
CA MET A 1 -44.94 -23.07 -25.78
C MET A 1 -43.56 -23.30 -25.16
N SER A 2 -43.46 -22.99 -23.86
CA SER A 2 -42.53 -23.50 -22.82
C SER A 2 -41.01 -23.59 -23.05
N ALA A 3 -40.27 -22.76 -22.28
CA ALA A 3 -38.97 -23.09 -21.65
C ALA A 3 -39.15 -24.25 -20.61
N PRO A 4 -38.14 -24.85 -19.90
CA PRO A 4 -36.83 -24.28 -19.49
C PRO A 4 -35.61 -25.25 -19.21
N THR A 5 -34.45 -24.64 -18.89
CA THR A 5 -33.38 -25.01 -17.91
C THR A 5 -32.73 -26.41 -17.81
N ARG A 6 -31.39 -26.46 -17.96
CA ARG A 6 -30.41 -27.20 -17.08
C ARG A 6 -29.06 -26.43 -17.12
N ARG A 7 -28.63 -25.67 -16.10
CA ARG A 7 -27.96 -26.01 -14.81
C ARG A 7 -26.80 -27.03 -14.88
N THR A 8 -25.68 -26.62 -14.26
CA THR A 8 -24.54 -27.41 -13.72
C THR A 8 -23.40 -27.63 -14.73
N ALA A 9 -22.14 -27.26 -14.50
CA ALA A 9 -21.37 -27.35 -13.26
C ALA A 9 -20.38 -26.18 -13.05
N ARG A 10 -20.31 -25.70 -11.81
CA ARG A 10 -19.16 -24.98 -11.26
C ARG A 10 -18.13 -26.04 -10.90
N THR A 11 -17.00 -26.06 -11.59
CA THR A 11 -15.82 -26.79 -11.14
C THR A 11 -14.88 -25.78 -10.52
N GLY A 12 -14.72 -25.86 -9.20
CA GLY A 12 -13.72 -25.10 -8.48
C GLY A 12 -12.32 -25.62 -8.78
N ALA A 13 -11.34 -24.74 -8.66
CA ALA A 13 -9.98 -25.09 -8.32
C ALA A 13 -9.39 -23.91 -7.54
N ALA A 14 -9.29 -24.10 -6.23
CA ALA A 14 -8.37 -23.37 -5.39
C ALA A 14 -6.95 -23.87 -5.67
N ALA A 15 -6.00 -22.96 -5.83
CA ALA A 15 -4.55 -23.18 -5.74
C ALA A 15 -3.98 -21.87 -5.18
N VAL A 16 -3.82 -21.73 -3.86
CA VAL A 16 -2.66 -22.15 -3.04
C VAL A 16 -1.35 -21.47 -3.48
N VAL A 17 -1.03 -20.39 -2.75
CA VAL A 17 0.25 -19.99 -2.12
C VAL A 17 1.58 -20.10 -2.89
N ALA A 18 2.37 -19.02 -2.76
CA ALA A 18 3.84 -18.93 -2.66
C ALA A 18 4.61 -18.37 -3.87
N ALA A 19 5.15 -17.16 -3.71
CA ALA A 19 6.55 -16.84 -4.02
C ALA A 19 6.96 -15.53 -3.34
N VAL A 20 7.47 -15.64 -2.11
CA VAL A 20 8.36 -14.65 -1.50
C VAL A 20 9.79 -15.15 -1.74
N ALA A 21 10.50 -14.53 -2.68
CA ALA A 21 11.96 -14.51 -2.86
C ALA A 21 12.22 -13.78 -4.20
N ALA A 22 13.09 -12.80 -4.34
CA ALA A 22 14.41 -12.68 -3.74
C ALA A 22 14.81 -11.21 -3.56
N ILE A 23 15.33 -10.91 -2.37
CA ILE A 23 16.18 -9.73 -2.15
C ILE A 23 17.54 -10.10 -2.72
N ALA A 24 17.84 -9.59 -3.92
CA ALA A 24 19.20 -9.61 -4.44
C ALA A 24 19.93 -8.36 -3.92
N VAL A 25 20.61 -8.52 -2.78
CA VAL A 25 21.70 -7.63 -2.37
C VAL A 25 22.85 -7.86 -3.34
N ALA A 26 22.97 -7.02 -4.36
CA ALA A 26 24.20 -6.92 -5.15
C ALA A 26 25.07 -5.80 -4.55
N CYS A 27 25.89 -6.17 -3.58
CA CYS A 27 27.09 -5.43 -3.23
C CYS A 27 28.12 -5.72 -4.35
N GLY A 28 28.27 -4.77 -5.28
CA GLY A 28 29.23 -4.84 -6.38
C GLY A 28 30.31 -3.79 -6.19
N GLY A 29 31.40 -4.18 -5.53
CA GLY A 29 32.63 -3.39 -5.50
C GLY A 29 33.26 -3.32 -6.88
N GLY A 30 33.51 -2.09 -7.35
CA GLY A 30 34.37 -1.80 -8.48
C GLY A 30 35.55 -0.95 -8.01
N ALA A 31 36.63 -1.61 -7.60
CA ALA A 31 37.93 -0.97 -7.47
C ALA A 31 38.56 -0.85 -8.87
N GLY A 32 38.64 0.38 -9.37
CA GLY A 32 39.35 0.73 -10.60
C GLY A 32 39.92 2.13 -10.44
N GLY A 33 41.25 2.20 -10.29
CA GLY A 33 41.95 3.42 -9.88
C GLY A 33 41.97 4.53 -10.93
N GLY A 34 42.30 5.72 -10.46
CA GLY A 34 42.75 6.82 -11.32
C GLY A 34 42.41 8.22 -10.80
N GLN A 35 43.42 8.84 -10.19
CA GLN A 35 43.75 10.27 -10.31
C GLN A 35 42.93 11.32 -9.51
N ASN A 36 43.68 11.97 -8.62
CA ASN A 36 43.67 13.41 -8.29
C ASN A 36 42.32 14.13 -8.16
N GLY A 37 41.94 14.38 -6.90
CA GLY A 37 40.97 15.41 -6.54
C GLY A 37 40.48 15.21 -5.12
N GLN A 38 41.13 15.85 -4.14
CA GLN A 38 40.58 15.96 -2.79
C GLN A 38 39.24 16.70 -2.89
N THR A 39 38.16 15.93 -2.93
CA THR A 39 36.78 16.41 -2.88
C THR A 39 36.39 16.39 -1.41
N PRO A 40 35.86 17.49 -0.83
CA PRO A 40 35.48 17.49 0.58
C PRO A 40 34.41 16.41 0.82
N SER A 41 34.69 15.50 1.75
CA SER A 41 33.74 14.49 2.21
C SER A 41 32.54 15.21 2.83
N PRO A 42 31.30 15.04 2.31
CA PRO A 42 30.14 15.52 3.02
C PRO A 42 30.01 14.71 4.31
N THR A 43 30.10 15.39 5.45
CA THR A 43 29.69 14.85 6.75
C THR A 43 28.25 14.34 6.60
N PRO A 44 27.93 13.10 7.00
CA PRO A 44 26.55 12.65 7.04
C PRO A 44 25.76 13.61 7.94
N ALA A 45 24.78 14.31 7.36
CA ALA A 45 23.83 15.07 8.17
C ALA A 45 23.14 14.08 9.13
N PRO A 46 22.95 14.44 10.41
CA PRO A 46 22.18 13.60 11.31
C PRO A 46 20.78 13.44 10.70
N THR A 47 20.43 12.21 10.33
CA THR A 47 19.06 11.87 9.95
C THR A 47 18.21 12.17 11.19
N ALA A 48 17.41 13.22 11.13
CA ALA A 48 16.46 13.54 12.18
C ALA A 48 15.59 12.29 12.37
N SER A 49 15.67 11.67 13.55
CA SER A 49 14.69 10.63 13.87
C SER A 49 13.32 11.29 13.87
N PRO A 50 12.34 10.74 13.13
CA PRO A 50 11.01 11.31 13.11
C PRO A 50 10.49 11.42 14.55
N THR A 51 10.00 12.60 14.90
CA THR A 51 9.41 12.82 16.22
C THR A 51 8.18 11.93 16.31
N ALA A 52 7.92 11.29 17.46
CA ALA A 52 6.78 10.36 17.61
C ALA A 52 5.41 10.93 17.16
N GLY A 53 5.25 12.26 17.12
CA GLY A 53 4.07 12.95 16.59
C GLY A 53 3.95 12.99 15.05
N GLU A 54 5.06 13.01 14.31
CA GLU A 54 5.06 12.98 12.84
C GLU A 54 4.56 11.63 12.33
N THR A 55 5.04 10.53 12.91
CA THR A 55 4.56 9.19 12.61
C THR A 55 3.06 9.03 12.84
N SER A 56 2.53 9.60 13.93
CA SER A 56 1.09 9.55 14.22
C SER A 56 0.25 10.33 13.20
N THR A 57 0.79 11.41 12.63
CA THR A 57 0.10 12.24 11.65
C THR A 57 -0.04 11.51 10.33
N GLU A 58 1.03 10.88 9.84
CA GLU A 58 0.98 10.15 8.57
C GLU A 58 0.10 8.90 8.65
N CYS A 59 0.14 8.17 9.77
CA CYS A 59 -0.75 7.03 9.96
C CYS A 59 -2.24 7.47 10.02
N ALA A 60 -2.53 8.66 10.58
CA ALA A 60 -3.88 9.23 10.53
C ALA A 60 -4.29 9.63 9.11
N ALA A 61 -3.38 10.21 8.32
CA ALA A 61 -3.62 10.57 6.91
C ALA A 61 -3.92 9.33 6.07
N VAL A 62 -3.11 8.27 6.17
CA VAL A 62 -3.34 6.99 5.47
C VAL A 62 -4.69 6.37 5.89
N SER A 63 -5.01 6.38 7.19
CA SER A 63 -6.29 5.88 7.70
C SER A 63 -7.49 6.67 7.17
N SER A 64 -7.38 7.99 7.08
CA SER A 64 -8.41 8.87 6.53
C SER A 64 -8.61 8.63 5.03
N ALA A 65 -7.51 8.60 4.26
CA ALA A 65 -7.54 8.35 2.82
C ALA A 65 -8.12 6.96 2.49
N THR A 66 -7.79 5.95 3.28
CA THR A 66 -8.33 4.59 3.12
C THR A 66 -9.84 4.53 3.36
N ARG A 67 -10.34 5.25 4.39
CA ARG A 67 -11.77 5.37 4.66
C ARG A 67 -12.49 6.10 3.53
N ASN A 68 -11.91 7.19 3.03
CA ASN A 68 -12.45 7.93 1.89
C ASN A 68 -12.54 7.02 0.64
N LEU A 69 -11.46 6.32 0.29
CA LEU A 69 -11.45 5.38 -0.84
C LEU A 69 -12.53 4.30 -0.70
N THR A 70 -12.63 3.67 0.47
CA THR A 70 -13.61 2.61 0.72
C THR A 70 -15.05 3.13 0.62
N SER A 71 -15.30 4.37 1.07
CA SER A 71 -16.59 5.05 0.91
C SER A 71 -16.92 5.30 -0.56
N GLN A 72 -15.95 5.82 -1.33
CA GLN A 72 -16.11 6.09 -2.76
C GLN A 72 -16.34 4.79 -3.55
N VAL A 73 -15.65 3.70 -3.23
CA VAL A 73 -15.90 2.38 -3.84
C VAL A 73 -17.32 1.89 -3.56
N GLN A 74 -17.83 2.05 -2.33
CA GLN A 74 -19.21 1.69 -2.01
C GLN A 74 -20.22 2.55 -2.78
N ALA A 75 -19.99 3.86 -2.84
CA ALA A 75 -20.79 4.79 -3.64
C ALA A 75 -20.75 4.42 -5.13
N LEU A 76 -19.61 3.92 -5.64
CA LEU A 76 -19.47 3.56 -7.07
C LEU A 76 -20.33 2.34 -7.37
N VAL A 77 -20.29 1.34 -6.50
CA VAL A 77 -21.13 0.14 -6.63
C VAL A 77 -22.61 0.48 -6.48
N ALA A 78 -22.95 1.49 -5.68
CA ALA A 78 -24.30 2.01 -5.56
C ALA A 78 -24.72 2.94 -6.72
N GLY A 79 -23.81 3.26 -7.66
CA GLY A 79 -24.08 4.20 -8.76
C GLY A 79 -24.19 5.68 -8.34
N GLN A 80 -23.69 6.03 -7.15
CA GLN A 80 -23.74 7.37 -6.55
C GLN A 80 -22.48 8.21 -6.81
N THR A 81 -21.39 7.58 -7.26
CA THR A 81 -20.16 8.27 -7.67
C THR A 81 -19.64 7.74 -9.00
N SER A 82 -18.64 8.42 -9.57
CA SER A 82 -17.99 8.05 -10.83
C SER A 82 -16.66 7.34 -10.62
N ARG A 83 -16.15 6.69 -11.68
CA ARG A 83 -14.85 6.00 -11.63
C ARG A 83 -13.71 6.97 -11.37
N GLU A 84 -13.81 8.20 -11.90
CA GLU A 84 -12.82 9.26 -11.74
C GLU A 84 -12.70 9.71 -10.28
N GLN A 85 -13.81 9.73 -9.53
CA GLN A 85 -13.79 10.04 -8.10
C GLN A 85 -13.09 8.94 -7.30
N VAL A 86 -13.34 7.67 -7.62
CA VAL A 86 -12.62 6.53 -7.01
C VAL A 86 -11.13 6.57 -7.36
N ALA A 87 -10.79 6.84 -8.63
CA ALA A 87 -9.40 6.98 -9.07
C ALA A 87 -8.68 8.16 -8.37
N THR A 88 -9.39 9.27 -8.13
CA THR A 88 -8.84 10.41 -7.37
C THR A 88 -8.58 10.03 -5.92
N ALA A 89 -9.53 9.37 -5.26
CA ALA A 89 -9.31 8.87 -3.90
C ALA A 89 -8.19 7.82 -3.83
N GLY A 90 -8.00 7.03 -4.89
CA GLY A 90 -6.88 6.09 -5.02
C GLY A 90 -5.52 6.81 -5.07
N ARG A 91 -5.42 7.87 -5.87
CA ARG A 91 -4.22 8.72 -5.95
C ARG A 91 -3.92 9.44 -4.64
N ASP A 92 -4.93 9.97 -3.96
CA ASP A 92 -4.77 10.60 -2.64
C ASP A 92 -4.23 9.59 -1.61
N LEU A 93 -4.71 8.35 -1.64
CA LEU A 93 -4.19 7.28 -0.80
C LEU A 93 -2.74 6.92 -1.18
N ALA A 94 -2.41 6.81 -2.47
CA ALA A 94 -1.05 6.54 -2.91
C ALA A 94 -0.07 7.62 -2.41
N ALA A 95 -0.44 8.90 -2.52
CA ALA A 95 0.35 10.00 -2.00
C ALA A 95 0.55 9.93 -0.47
N ALA A 96 -0.50 9.58 0.28
CA ALA A 96 -0.41 9.37 1.72
C ALA A 96 0.49 8.17 2.09
N LEU A 97 0.45 7.09 1.30
CA LEU A 97 1.33 5.93 1.49
C LEU A 97 2.79 6.28 1.23
N ASP A 98 3.09 7.10 0.22
CA ASP A 98 4.47 7.55 -0.05
C ASP A 98 5.00 8.45 1.07
N ALA A 99 4.22 9.42 1.57
CA ALA A 99 4.59 10.22 2.73
C ALA A 99 4.83 9.36 3.99
N ALA A 100 4.00 8.34 4.18
CA ALA A 100 4.17 7.38 5.27
C ALA A 100 5.44 6.51 5.09
N ARG A 101 5.82 6.15 3.86
CA ARG A 101 7.07 5.39 3.58
C ARG A 101 8.31 6.19 3.96
N ASP A 102 8.33 7.47 3.65
CA ASP A 102 9.45 8.36 3.97
C ASP A 102 9.62 8.52 5.49
N THR A 103 8.53 8.39 6.25
CA THR A 103 8.51 8.60 7.70
C THR A 103 8.70 7.32 8.53
N LEU A 104 8.02 6.22 8.16
CA LEU A 104 7.96 4.99 8.98
C LEU A 104 9.19 4.08 8.83
N GLY A 105 10.01 4.29 7.81
CA GLY A 105 11.23 3.51 7.59
C GLY A 105 10.98 2.05 7.14
N PRO A 106 12.01 1.17 7.25
CA PRO A 106 12.01 -0.13 6.58
C PRO A 106 10.99 -1.14 7.14
N ASN A 107 10.59 -1.02 8.41
CA ASN A 107 9.69 -1.97 9.05
C ASN A 107 8.25 -1.90 8.50
N ALA A 108 7.80 -0.72 8.09
CA ALA A 108 6.48 -0.55 7.47
C ALA A 108 6.50 -0.74 5.94
N ARG A 109 7.69 -0.77 5.33
CA ARG A 109 7.88 -0.69 3.89
C ARG A 109 7.18 -1.82 3.13
N ALA A 110 7.33 -3.05 3.60
CA ALA A 110 6.65 -4.21 3.01
C ALA A 110 5.11 -4.08 3.03
N GLY A 111 4.54 -3.54 4.12
CA GLY A 111 3.10 -3.30 4.22
C GLY A 111 2.64 -2.17 3.30
N LEU A 112 3.42 -1.10 3.20
CA LEU A 112 3.17 0.04 2.31
C LEU A 112 3.33 -0.36 0.83
N ASP A 113 4.27 -1.24 0.49
CA ASP A 113 4.44 -1.81 -0.86
C ASP A 113 3.26 -2.69 -1.25
N ALA A 114 2.79 -3.54 -0.33
CA ALA A 114 1.58 -4.34 -0.54
C ALA A 114 0.33 -3.47 -0.71
N ALA A 115 0.20 -2.38 0.07
CA ALA A 115 -0.89 -1.42 -0.08
C ALA A 115 -0.83 -0.70 -1.45
N GLY A 116 0.35 -0.25 -1.88
CA GLY A 116 0.55 0.38 -3.18
C GLY A 116 0.22 -0.57 -4.35
N ALA A 117 0.64 -1.83 -4.26
CA ALA A 117 0.29 -2.85 -5.26
C ALA A 117 -1.23 -3.06 -5.35
N ALA A 118 -1.94 -3.09 -4.21
CA ALA A 118 -3.39 -3.22 -4.18
C ALA A 118 -4.11 -1.99 -4.77
N VAL A 119 -3.57 -0.77 -4.58
CA VAL A 119 -4.08 0.44 -5.24
C VAL A 119 -3.90 0.36 -6.75
N GLY A 120 -2.74 -0.10 -7.26
CA GLY A 120 -2.54 -0.30 -8.69
C GLY A 120 -3.49 -1.35 -9.31
N GLN A 121 -3.80 -2.41 -8.56
CA GLN A 121 -4.82 -3.38 -8.98
C GLN A 121 -6.22 -2.76 -9.03
N LEU A 122 -6.56 -1.88 -8.07
CA LEU A 122 -7.82 -1.14 -8.07
C LEU A 122 -7.95 -0.24 -9.31
N GLU A 123 -6.90 0.51 -9.66
CA GLU A 123 -6.89 1.35 -10.87
C GLU A 123 -7.03 0.53 -12.14
N THR A 124 -6.35 -0.61 -12.22
CA THR A 124 -6.49 -1.56 -13.34
C THR A 124 -7.93 -2.09 -13.44
N ALA A 125 -8.56 -2.43 -12.32
CA ALA A 125 -9.95 -2.87 -12.30
C ALA A 125 -10.92 -1.76 -12.76
N LEU A 126 -10.67 -0.50 -12.39
CA LEU A 126 -11.49 0.65 -12.79
C LEU A 126 -11.46 0.91 -14.30
N THR A 127 -10.35 0.60 -14.97
CA THR A 127 -10.18 0.79 -16.42
C THR A 127 -10.74 -0.37 -17.26
N THR A 128 -11.10 -1.49 -16.64
CA THR A 128 -11.64 -2.67 -17.34
C THR A 128 -13.06 -2.38 -17.88
N GLN A 129 -13.37 -2.89 -19.09
CA GLN A 129 -14.69 -2.84 -19.70
C GLN A 129 -15.17 -4.25 -20.06
N PRO A 130 -16.29 -4.76 -19.49
CA PRO A 130 -17.18 -4.09 -18.52
C PRO A 130 -16.53 -3.90 -17.13
N LEU A 131 -17.06 -2.96 -16.34
CA LEU A 131 -16.57 -2.72 -14.97
C LEU A 131 -16.87 -3.94 -14.10
N ASP A 132 -15.83 -4.57 -13.57
CA ASP A 132 -15.95 -5.65 -12.62
C ASP A 132 -16.04 -5.09 -11.19
N THR A 133 -17.25 -4.85 -10.70
CA THR A 133 -17.49 -4.33 -9.36
C THR A 133 -17.07 -5.30 -8.25
N ALA A 134 -17.01 -6.61 -8.54
CA ALA A 134 -16.53 -7.60 -7.58
C ALA A 134 -15.00 -7.51 -7.44
N ALA A 135 -14.28 -7.33 -8.56
CA ALA A 135 -12.84 -7.08 -8.54
C ALA A 135 -12.50 -5.76 -7.82
N VAL A 136 -13.22 -4.67 -8.09
CA VAL A 136 -13.04 -3.38 -7.40
C VAL A 136 -13.25 -3.52 -5.89
N ARG A 137 -14.31 -4.22 -5.46
CA ARG A 137 -14.59 -4.44 -4.02
C ARG A 137 -13.52 -5.33 -3.37
N SER A 138 -13.05 -6.35 -4.08
CA SER A 138 -11.98 -7.23 -3.59
C SER A 138 -10.67 -6.46 -3.42
N ALA A 139 -10.26 -5.68 -4.42
CA ALA A 139 -9.07 -4.84 -4.37
C ALA A 139 -9.14 -3.81 -3.23
N ALA A 140 -10.27 -3.11 -3.07
CA ALA A 140 -10.48 -2.18 -1.97
C ALA A 140 -10.37 -2.86 -0.58
N GLY A 141 -10.88 -4.10 -0.47
CA GLY A 141 -10.74 -4.91 0.75
C GLY A 141 -9.29 -5.27 1.06
N GLN A 142 -8.50 -5.60 0.03
CA GLN A 142 -7.06 -5.86 0.18
C GLN A 142 -6.30 -4.60 0.61
N VAL A 143 -6.60 -3.45 0.01
CA VAL A 143 -6.04 -2.15 0.43
C VAL A 143 -6.31 -1.89 1.92
N ALA A 144 -7.56 -2.05 2.36
CA ALA A 144 -7.94 -1.84 3.75
C ALA A 144 -7.23 -2.82 4.72
N ALA A 145 -7.05 -4.07 4.31
CA ALA A 145 -6.32 -5.07 5.11
C ALA A 145 -4.82 -4.73 5.23
N SER A 146 -4.16 -4.38 4.12
CA SER A 146 -2.75 -3.98 4.10
C SER A 146 -2.50 -2.72 4.95
N VAL A 147 -3.37 -1.72 4.83
CA VAL A 147 -3.29 -0.50 5.63
C VAL A 147 -3.46 -0.79 7.12
N ARG A 148 -4.37 -1.69 7.50
CA ARG A 148 -4.54 -2.08 8.91
C ARG A 148 -3.26 -2.69 9.49
N SER A 149 -2.54 -3.51 8.72
CA SER A 149 -1.24 -4.05 9.15
C SER A 149 -0.19 -2.94 9.37
N VAL A 150 -0.20 -1.88 8.55
CA VAL A 150 0.68 -0.71 8.73
C VAL A 150 0.28 0.09 9.97
N LEU A 151 -1.02 0.27 10.20
CA LEU A 151 -1.53 0.97 11.39
C LEU A 151 -1.19 0.24 12.70
N ASP A 152 -1.12 -1.10 12.68
CA ASP A 152 -0.63 -1.90 13.82
C ASP A 152 0.83 -1.56 14.16
N VAL A 153 1.69 -1.37 13.15
CA VAL A 153 3.09 -0.93 13.34
C VAL A 153 3.15 0.50 13.89
N CYS A 154 2.29 1.39 13.39
CA CYS A 154 2.17 2.74 13.92
C CYS A 154 1.71 2.76 15.39
N GLY A 155 0.76 1.89 15.76
CA GLY A 155 0.22 1.77 17.11
C GLY A 155 1.20 1.15 18.11
N GLY A 156 1.97 0.15 17.68
CA GLY A 156 2.92 -0.58 18.54
C GLY A 156 4.09 0.27 19.06
N SER A 157 4.39 1.40 18.41
CA SER A 157 5.51 2.27 18.77
C SER A 157 5.28 3.15 20.02
N THR A 158 4.08 3.14 20.60
CA THR A 158 3.75 3.93 21.80
C THR A 158 3.98 3.20 23.14
N SER A 159 4.42 1.94 23.15
CA SER A 159 4.48 1.12 24.38
C SER A 159 5.86 0.97 25.05
N THR A 160 6.92 1.63 24.58
CA THR A 160 8.27 1.49 25.17
C THR A 160 8.85 2.81 25.69
N THR A 161 8.19 3.38 26.71
CA THR A 161 8.83 4.30 27.67
C THR A 161 8.17 4.15 29.06
N SER A 162 8.27 2.95 29.62
CA SER A 162 8.28 2.74 31.07
C SER A 162 9.60 2.11 31.43
N THR A 163 10.66 2.93 31.47
CA THR A 163 11.82 2.63 32.30
C THR A 163 11.65 3.45 33.57
N THR A 164 10.98 2.84 34.55
CA THR A 164 11.20 3.06 35.98
C THR A 164 12.44 2.24 36.35
N PRO A 165 13.37 2.67 37.22
CA PRO A 165 13.19 3.50 38.43
C PRO A 165 13.86 4.88 38.44
#